data_AF-A0A954QWP8-F1
#
_entry.id   AF-A0A954QWP8-F1
#
_cell.length_a   1.000
_cell.length_b   1.000
_cell.length_c   1.000
_cell.angle_alpha   90.00
_cell.angle_beta   90.00
_cell.angle_gamma   90.00
#
_symmetry.space_group_name_H-M   'P 1'
#
loop_
_entity.id
_entity.type
_entity.pdbx_description
1 polymer ?
#
loop_
_entity_poly.entity_id
_entity_poly.type
_entity_poly.pdbx_seq_one_letter_code
_entity_poly.pdbx_strand_id
1 'polypeptide(L)'
;MSASRIVYTYTDEAPALATRSLLPILEAFSRPAGVSYELQDISLAGRILANFADYLTPQQQQPDALALLGKLATTPTANIIKLPNISASLPQLIEAIEELQSHGYKIPNYPAQPSNDAEQAIKTRYAKVLGSAVNPVLREGNSDRRVAPPVKAYARKNPHSMGPWSSDSKSHVSHMSSGDFFGSEQSCVLDQATSVNIEWLGGDGTSKLLKENLPLQAGEVIDACVMSCRALREFISEQI
;
A
#
# COMPACT_ATOMS: atom_id res chain seq x y z
N MET A 1 8.11 32.46 16.45
CA MET A 1 8.27 31.00 16.60
C MET A 1 7.73 30.37 15.34
N SER A 2 8.47 29.45 14.71
CA SER A 2 7.97 28.71 13.54
C SER A 2 6.75 27.89 13.95
N ALA A 3 5.64 27.99 13.22
CA ALA A 3 4.43 27.21 13.49
C ALA A 3 4.74 25.71 13.36
N SER A 4 4.26 24.90 14.31
CA SER A 4 4.39 23.44 14.22
C SER A 4 3.38 22.93 13.20
N ARG A 5 3.85 22.25 12.16
CA ARG A 5 3.03 21.83 11.02
C ARG A 5 2.72 20.34 11.12
N ILE A 6 1.44 20.00 11.02
CA ILE A 6 0.95 18.62 10.96
C ILE A 6 0.40 18.37 9.55
N VAL A 7 0.92 17.37 8.86
CA VAL A 7 0.28 16.87 7.63
C VAL A 7 -0.93 16.05 8.01
N TYR A 8 -2.07 16.32 7.38
CA TYR A 8 -3.28 15.52 7.46
C TYR A 8 -3.56 14.90 6.09
N THR A 9 -3.73 13.58 6.00
CA THR A 9 -3.96 12.96 4.69
C THR A 9 -5.43 13.04 4.28
N TYR A 10 -5.70 13.63 3.11
CA TYR A 10 -6.96 13.42 2.40
C TYR A 10 -6.90 12.07 1.69
N THR A 11 -7.94 11.26 1.86
CA THR A 11 -7.96 9.85 1.47
C THR A 11 -9.24 9.55 0.70
N ASP A 12 -9.86 8.40 0.91
CA ASP A 12 -10.95 7.88 0.09
C ASP A 12 -12.21 7.66 0.95
N GLU A 13 -13.36 7.53 0.30
CA GLU A 13 -14.60 7.00 0.89
C GLU A 13 -15.00 7.65 2.24
N ALA A 14 -15.31 6.84 3.26
CA ALA A 14 -15.79 7.33 4.55
C ALA A 14 -14.76 8.21 5.29
N PRO A 15 -13.46 7.86 5.38
CA PRO A 15 -12.44 8.75 5.95
C PRO A 15 -12.35 10.13 5.25
N ALA A 16 -12.51 10.18 3.93
CA ALA A 16 -12.52 11.46 3.20
C ALA A 16 -13.73 12.33 3.59
N LEU A 17 -14.92 11.74 3.71
CA LEU A 17 -16.12 12.44 4.18
C LEU A 17 -15.96 12.94 5.62
N ALA A 18 -15.43 12.10 6.52
CA ALA A 18 -15.19 12.47 7.91
C ALA A 18 -14.18 13.63 8.02
N THR A 19 -13.15 13.62 7.17
CA THR A 19 -12.14 14.70 7.10
C THR A 19 -12.77 16.06 6.82
N ARG A 20 -13.76 16.13 5.91
CA ARG A 20 -14.47 17.37 5.58
C ARG A 20 -15.17 18.00 6.79
N SER A 21 -15.60 17.18 7.75
CA SER A 21 -16.23 17.65 8.99
C SER A 21 -15.21 17.94 10.09
N LEU A 22 -14.26 17.03 10.32
CA LEU A 22 -13.38 17.05 11.49
C LEU A 22 -12.19 18.01 11.33
N LEU A 23 -11.60 18.11 10.14
CA LEU A 23 -10.39 18.91 9.94
C LEU A 23 -10.57 20.39 10.28
N PRO A 24 -11.66 21.08 9.87
CA PRO A 24 -11.89 22.47 10.27
C PRO A 24 -11.98 22.67 11.79
N ILE A 25 -12.48 21.67 12.52
CA ILE A 25 -12.53 21.68 13.99
C ILE A 25 -11.11 21.58 14.55
N LEU A 26 -10.30 20.64 14.08
CA LEU A 26 -8.91 20.49 14.52
C LEU A 26 -8.11 21.78 14.31
N GLU A 27 -8.23 22.38 13.12
CA GLU A 27 -7.56 23.65 12.79
C GLU A 27 -7.98 24.79 13.71
N ALA A 28 -9.28 24.92 14.02
CA ALA A 28 -9.77 25.96 14.91
C ALA A 28 -9.24 25.80 16.34
N PHE A 29 -9.21 24.57 16.86
CA PHE A 29 -8.74 24.26 18.21
C PHE A 29 -7.21 24.38 18.35
N SER A 30 -6.45 24.06 17.31
CA SER A 30 -4.98 24.05 17.35
C SER A 30 -4.35 25.43 17.09
N ARG A 31 -5.09 26.34 16.44
CA ARG A 31 -4.60 27.68 16.07
C ARG A 31 -4.01 28.49 17.23
N PRO A 32 -4.62 28.57 18.43
CA PRO A 32 -4.05 29.32 19.55
C PRO A 32 -2.70 28.75 20.04
N ALA A 33 -2.45 27.46 19.81
CA ALA A 33 -1.19 26.81 20.13
C ALA A 33 -0.11 26.98 19.04
N GLY A 34 -0.40 27.69 17.95
CA GLY A 34 0.53 27.87 16.83
C GLY A 34 0.78 26.57 16.04
N VAL A 35 -0.18 25.63 16.07
CA VAL A 35 -0.15 24.38 15.31
C VAL A 35 -1.05 24.50 14.09
N SER A 36 -0.51 24.26 12.90
CA SER A 36 -1.24 24.28 11.63
C SER A 36 -1.37 22.89 11.03
N TYR A 37 -2.43 22.68 10.25
CA TYR A 37 -2.63 21.48 9.47
C TYR A 37 -2.41 21.76 7.98
N GLU A 38 -1.80 20.82 7.28
CA GLU A 38 -1.64 20.84 5.82
C GLU A 38 -2.28 19.59 5.24
N LEU A 39 -3.30 19.76 4.42
CA LEU A 39 -4.01 18.66 3.78
C LEU A 39 -3.21 18.17 2.56
N GLN A 40 -2.89 16.88 2.53
CA GLN A 40 -2.15 16.25 1.42
C GLN A 40 -2.99 15.11 0.83
N ASP A 41 -3.27 15.18 -0.48
CA ASP A 41 -4.16 14.24 -1.17
C ASP A 41 -3.43 12.98 -1.63
N ILE A 42 -3.72 11.87 -0.95
CA ILE A 42 -3.23 10.54 -1.30
C ILE A 42 -4.37 9.58 -1.69
N SER A 43 -5.54 10.14 -2.05
CA SER A 43 -6.66 9.38 -2.59
C SER A 43 -6.27 8.60 -3.85
N LEU A 44 -7.06 7.59 -4.22
CA LEU A 44 -6.87 6.85 -5.46
C LEU A 44 -6.88 7.79 -6.67
N ALA A 45 -7.90 8.63 -6.78
CA ALA A 45 -7.99 9.64 -7.85
C ALA A 45 -6.78 10.59 -7.84
N GLY A 46 -6.40 11.06 -6.64
CA GLY A 46 -5.23 11.90 -6.40
C GLY A 46 -3.96 11.34 -7.02
N ARG A 47 -3.66 10.09 -6.67
CA ARG A 47 -2.47 9.34 -7.10
C ARG A 47 -2.49 8.97 -8.58
N ILE A 48 -3.66 8.68 -9.15
CA ILE A 48 -3.80 8.46 -10.60
C ILE A 48 -3.38 9.73 -11.33
N LEU A 49 -4.01 10.86 -11.04
CA LEU A 49 -3.73 12.12 -11.73
C LEU A 49 -2.27 12.56 -11.61
N ALA A 50 -1.65 12.38 -10.43
CA ALA A 50 -0.23 12.68 -10.23
C ALA A 50 0.71 11.87 -11.14
N ASN A 51 0.38 10.61 -11.43
CA ASN A 51 1.19 9.73 -12.29
C ASN A 51 0.96 9.95 -13.81
N PHE A 52 -0.05 10.73 -14.18
CA PHE A 52 -0.43 11.03 -15.57
C PHE A 52 -0.50 12.53 -15.84
N ALA A 53 0.28 13.36 -15.13
CA ALA A 53 0.28 14.82 -15.29
C ALA A 53 0.51 15.29 -16.74
N ASP A 54 1.26 14.52 -17.53
CA ASP A 54 1.50 14.73 -18.97
C ASP A 54 0.25 14.57 -19.85
N TYR A 55 -0.82 13.94 -19.36
CA TYR A 55 -2.13 13.83 -20.03
C TYR A 55 -3.11 14.93 -19.60
N LEU A 56 -2.71 15.81 -18.68
CA LEU A 56 -3.58 16.78 -18.04
C LEU A 56 -3.27 18.21 -18.49
N THR A 57 -4.30 19.05 -18.50
CA THR A 57 -4.10 20.50 -18.65
C THR A 57 -3.38 21.07 -17.42
N PRO A 58 -2.70 22.23 -17.53
CA PRO A 58 -2.03 22.84 -16.38
C PRO A 58 -2.95 23.06 -15.16
N GLN A 59 -4.26 23.27 -15.38
CA GLN A 59 -5.24 23.47 -14.32
C GLN A 59 -5.71 22.16 -13.67
N GLN A 60 -5.59 21.03 -14.38
CA GLN A 60 -5.93 19.70 -13.90
C GLN A 60 -4.77 19.02 -13.18
N GLN A 61 -3.54 19.48 -13.39
CA GLN A 61 -2.36 18.94 -12.74
C GLN A 61 -2.36 19.25 -11.24
N GLN A 62 -1.87 18.28 -10.47
CA GLN A 62 -1.68 18.43 -9.03
C GLN A 62 -0.34 17.80 -8.61
N PRO A 63 0.23 18.23 -7.47
CA PRO A 63 1.47 17.66 -6.97
C PRO A 63 1.34 16.16 -6.67
N ASP A 64 2.43 15.42 -6.86
CA ASP A 64 2.55 14.05 -6.34
C ASP A 64 2.75 14.09 -4.82
N ALA A 65 1.64 14.21 -4.09
CA ALA A 65 1.63 14.28 -2.65
C ALA A 65 2.25 13.04 -2.00
N LEU A 66 2.10 11.84 -2.58
CA LEU A 66 2.68 10.62 -2.02
C LEU A 66 4.22 10.67 -2.09
N ALA A 67 4.79 11.10 -3.22
CA ALA A 67 6.23 11.30 -3.35
C ALA A 67 6.75 12.39 -2.41
N LEU A 68 6.01 13.48 -2.24
CA LEU A 68 6.36 14.55 -1.29
C LEU A 68 6.34 14.04 0.16
N LEU A 69 5.34 13.24 0.52
CA LEU A 69 5.23 12.66 1.86
C LEU A 69 6.29 11.59 2.14
N GLY A 70 6.69 10.80 1.14
CA GLY A 70 7.82 9.87 1.28
C GLY A 70 9.12 10.61 1.60
N LYS A 71 9.38 11.74 0.93
CA LYS A 71 10.52 12.60 1.26
C LYS A 71 10.39 13.23 2.64
N LEU A 72 9.18 13.64 3.05
CA LEU A 72 8.95 14.19 4.37
C LEU A 72 9.18 13.14 5.47
N ALA A 73 8.74 11.89 5.27
CA ALA A 73 8.85 10.82 6.26
C ALA A 73 10.29 10.50 6.68
N THR A 74 11.27 10.83 5.84
CA THR A 74 12.70 10.65 6.14
C THR A 74 13.34 11.87 6.82
N THR A 75 12.57 12.92 7.12
CA THR A 75 13.08 14.10 7.83
C THR A 75 12.69 14.10 9.31
N PRO A 76 13.52 14.69 10.20
CA PRO A 76 13.16 14.84 11.61
C PRO A 76 11.92 15.72 11.87
N THR A 77 11.49 16.49 10.87
CA THR A 77 10.34 17.40 10.97
C THR A 77 9.03 16.75 10.56
N ALA A 78 9.04 15.47 10.16
CA ALA A 78 7.85 14.72 9.79
C ALA A 78 6.85 14.64 10.95
N ASN A 79 5.64 15.15 10.72
CA ASN A 79 4.49 14.94 11.60
C ASN A 79 3.27 14.70 10.72
N ILE A 80 2.91 13.41 10.53
CA ILE A 80 1.93 12.97 9.55
C ILE A 80 0.82 12.19 10.25
N ILE A 81 -0.43 12.68 10.13
CA ILE A 81 -1.63 11.95 10.50
C ILE A 81 -2.16 11.24 9.25
N LYS A 82 -1.98 9.92 9.22
CA LYS A 82 -2.40 9.05 8.12
C LYS A 82 -3.73 8.38 8.42
N LEU A 83 -4.76 8.70 7.63
CA LEU A 83 -6.09 8.08 7.68
C LEU A 83 -6.15 6.83 6.80
N PRO A 84 -7.09 5.89 6.99
CA PRO A 84 -7.27 4.76 6.08
C PRO A 84 -7.49 5.22 4.63
N ASN A 85 -6.94 4.49 3.65
CA ASN A 85 -7.06 4.79 2.23
C ASN A 85 -7.26 3.48 1.43
N ILE A 86 -7.71 3.60 0.18
CA ILE A 86 -7.88 2.47 -0.73
C ILE A 86 -6.51 1.90 -1.14
N SER A 87 -6.32 0.61 -0.88
CA SER A 87 -5.34 -0.23 -1.59
C SER A 87 -6.02 -0.82 -2.80
N ALA A 88 -5.91 -0.16 -3.96
CA ALA A 88 -6.82 -0.38 -5.07
C ALA A 88 -6.70 -1.79 -5.66
N SER A 89 -7.83 -2.49 -5.70
CA SER A 89 -8.01 -3.63 -6.59
C SER A 89 -8.09 -3.18 -8.04
N LEU A 90 -7.99 -4.12 -8.98
CA LEU A 90 -8.13 -3.82 -10.40
C LEU A 90 -9.51 -3.22 -10.75
N PRO A 91 -10.65 -3.76 -10.28
CA PRO A 91 -11.95 -3.15 -10.54
C PRO A 91 -12.06 -1.72 -10.03
N GLN A 92 -11.62 -1.44 -8.80
CA GLN A 92 -11.63 -0.09 -8.22
C GLN A 92 -10.77 0.89 -9.01
N LEU A 93 -9.62 0.44 -9.55
CA LEU A 93 -8.80 1.27 -10.43
C LEU A 93 -9.56 1.63 -11.71
N ILE A 94 -10.19 0.66 -12.36
CA ILE A 94 -10.94 0.87 -13.60
C ILE A 94 -12.09 1.85 -13.37
N GLU A 95 -12.88 1.65 -12.30
CA GLU A 95 -13.98 2.56 -11.93
C GLU A 95 -13.48 3.99 -11.68
N ALA A 96 -12.37 4.15 -10.95
CA ALA A 96 -11.79 5.47 -10.72
C ALA A 96 -11.29 6.15 -12.01
N ILE A 97 -10.75 5.37 -12.96
CA ILE A 97 -10.35 5.89 -14.28
C ILE A 97 -11.58 6.36 -15.05
N GLU A 98 -12.63 5.55 -15.11
CA GLU A 98 -13.88 5.90 -15.80
C GLU A 98 -14.53 7.15 -15.19
N GLU A 99 -14.57 7.25 -13.86
CA GLU A 99 -15.08 8.42 -13.16
C GLU A 99 -14.27 9.67 -13.49
N LEU A 100 -12.93 9.60 -13.44
CA LEU A 100 -12.06 10.72 -13.83
C LEU A 100 -12.25 11.12 -15.30
N GLN A 101 -12.36 10.16 -16.21
CA GLN A 101 -12.62 10.44 -17.62
C GLN A 101 -13.97 11.13 -17.83
N SER A 102 -15.01 10.73 -17.09
CA SER A 102 -16.32 11.40 -17.13
C SER A 102 -16.27 12.86 -16.68
N HIS A 103 -15.29 13.21 -15.83
CA HIS A 103 -15.00 14.57 -15.38
C HIS A 103 -14.01 15.33 -16.29
N GLY A 104 -13.66 14.77 -17.46
CA GLY A 104 -12.85 15.44 -18.48
C GLY A 104 -11.34 15.30 -18.30
N TYR A 105 -10.86 14.41 -17.44
CA TYR A 105 -9.44 14.07 -17.35
C TYR A 105 -9.07 13.09 -18.47
N LYS A 106 -8.17 13.48 -19.37
CA LYS A 106 -7.79 12.68 -20.56
C LYS A 106 -6.76 11.59 -20.27
N ILE A 107 -6.87 10.94 -19.10
CA ILE A 107 -6.00 9.83 -18.71
C ILE A 107 -6.34 8.55 -19.50
N PRO A 108 -5.34 7.71 -19.84
CA PRO A 108 -5.58 6.51 -20.64
C PRO A 108 -6.28 5.41 -19.85
N ASN A 109 -6.99 4.51 -20.54
CA ASN A 109 -7.54 3.29 -19.95
C ASN A 109 -6.43 2.37 -19.41
N TYR A 110 -6.78 1.48 -18.48
CA TYR A 110 -5.85 0.44 -18.01
C TYR A 110 -5.71 -0.69 -19.06
N PRO A 111 -4.51 -0.93 -19.63
CA PRO A 111 -4.32 -2.00 -20.61
C PRO A 111 -4.05 -3.33 -19.89
N ALA A 112 -5.09 -4.15 -19.76
CA ALA A 112 -4.99 -5.46 -19.09
C ALA A 112 -3.93 -6.36 -19.75
N GLN A 113 -3.93 -6.40 -21.08
CA GLN A 113 -2.98 -7.13 -21.91
C GLN A 113 -2.28 -6.14 -22.86
N PRO A 114 -1.16 -5.51 -22.44
CA PRO A 114 -0.46 -4.55 -23.27
C PRO A 114 0.14 -5.25 -24.50
N SER A 115 -0.06 -4.64 -25.66
CA SER A 115 0.35 -5.13 -26.98
C SER A 115 1.59 -4.42 -27.55
N ASN A 116 1.98 -3.30 -26.94
CA ASN A 116 3.06 -2.45 -27.39
C ASN A 116 3.72 -1.69 -26.22
N ASP A 117 4.84 -1.03 -26.49
CA ASP A 117 5.64 -0.33 -25.47
C ASP A 117 4.89 0.83 -24.80
N ALA A 118 4.01 1.52 -25.53
CA ALA A 118 3.22 2.61 -24.97
C ALA A 118 2.19 2.08 -23.96
N GLU A 119 1.49 1.00 -24.28
CA GLU A 119 0.58 0.33 -23.36
C GLU A 119 1.33 -0.28 -22.16
N GLN A 120 2.52 -0.82 -22.37
CA GLN A 120 3.36 -1.33 -21.29
C GLN A 120 3.80 -0.20 -20.34
N ALA A 121 4.14 0.97 -20.88
CA ALA A 121 4.48 2.16 -20.09
C ALA A 121 3.27 2.64 -19.26
N ILE A 122 2.06 2.67 -19.86
CA ILE A 122 0.82 3.01 -19.15
C ILE A 122 0.53 2.01 -18.02
N LYS A 123 0.62 0.71 -18.31
CA LYS A 123 0.44 -0.35 -17.29
C LYS A 123 1.41 -0.19 -16.14
N THR A 124 2.67 0.13 -16.44
CA THR A 124 3.73 0.35 -15.44
C THR A 124 3.44 1.56 -14.56
N ARG A 125 2.89 2.64 -15.11
CA ARG A 125 2.47 3.80 -14.31
C ARG A 125 1.30 3.45 -13.38
N TYR A 126 0.28 2.75 -13.89
CA TYR A 126 -0.83 2.28 -13.05
C TYR A 126 -0.41 1.27 -11.98
N ALA A 127 0.62 0.45 -12.24
CA ALA A 127 1.17 -0.47 -11.26
C ALA A 127 1.69 0.24 -10.00
N LYS A 128 2.13 1.51 -10.10
CA LYS A 128 2.53 2.33 -8.94
C LYS A 128 1.35 2.76 -8.06
N VAL A 129 0.13 2.66 -8.58
CA VAL A 129 -1.11 3.10 -7.90
C VAL A 129 -1.89 1.91 -7.34
N LEU A 130 -1.72 0.73 -7.94
CA LEU A 130 -2.38 -0.52 -7.55
C LEU A 130 -1.90 -1.05 -6.20
N GLY A 131 -2.82 -1.74 -5.50
CA GLY A 131 -2.53 -2.40 -4.24
C GLY A 131 -2.08 -1.43 -3.14
N SER A 132 -1.24 -1.91 -2.23
CA SER A 132 -0.75 -1.12 -1.09
C SER A 132 0.39 -0.19 -1.51
N ALA A 133 0.10 0.80 -2.34
CA ALA A 133 1.09 1.77 -2.83
C ALA A 133 1.53 2.80 -1.76
N VAL A 134 0.64 3.15 -0.82
CA VAL A 134 0.90 4.25 0.14
C VAL A 134 1.75 3.81 1.33
N ASN A 135 1.43 2.66 1.94
CA ASN A 135 2.12 2.24 3.17
C ASN A 135 3.63 2.05 3.02
N PRO A 136 4.15 1.42 1.93
CA PRO A 136 5.60 1.26 1.74
C PRO A 136 6.36 2.58 1.65
N VAL A 137 5.69 3.66 1.25
CA VAL A 137 6.31 4.99 1.12
C VAL A 137 6.32 5.76 2.45
N LEU A 138 5.31 5.55 3.31
CA LEU A 138 5.15 6.32 4.55
C LEU A 138 5.72 5.64 5.80
N ARG A 139 5.97 4.33 5.74
CA ARG A 139 6.42 3.54 6.90
C ARG A 139 7.95 3.46 6.98
N GLU A 140 8.57 4.64 7.13
CA GLU A 140 10.01 4.79 7.38
C GLU A 140 10.36 4.53 8.86
N GLY A 141 9.86 3.41 9.40
CA GLY A 141 10.01 3.04 10.81
C GLY A 141 9.18 1.83 11.20
N ASN A 142 9.38 1.38 12.44
CA ASN A 142 8.67 0.23 13.01
C ASN A 142 7.27 0.61 13.53
N SER A 143 6.48 -0.40 13.87
CA SER A 143 5.10 -0.20 14.33
C SER A 143 4.97 -0.31 15.86
N ASP A 144 4.52 0.75 16.53
CA ASP A 144 3.90 0.68 17.87
C ASP A 144 2.37 0.64 17.71
N ARG A 145 1.74 -0.51 17.98
CA ARG A 145 0.28 -0.68 17.91
C ARG A 145 -0.25 -1.22 19.23
N ARG A 146 -1.13 -0.47 19.87
CA ARG A 146 -1.75 -0.81 21.15
C ARG A 146 -3.12 -0.16 21.29
N VAL A 147 -3.97 -0.76 22.12
CA VAL A 147 -5.28 -0.20 22.45
C VAL A 147 -5.11 0.93 23.46
N ALA A 148 -5.73 2.09 23.19
CA ALA A 148 -5.71 3.21 24.12
C ALA A 148 -6.44 2.87 25.44
N PRO A 149 -5.92 3.25 26.62
CA PRO A 149 -6.55 2.90 27.90
C PRO A 149 -8.03 3.32 28.03
N PRO A 150 -8.47 4.51 27.56
CA PRO A 150 -9.88 4.88 27.59
C PRO A 150 -10.77 3.96 26.76
N VAL A 151 -10.29 3.50 25.59
CA VAL A 151 -11.02 2.56 24.73
C VAL A 151 -11.18 1.21 25.43
N LYS A 152 -10.12 0.71 26.09
CA LYS A 152 -10.19 -0.55 26.86
C LYS A 152 -11.15 -0.42 28.05
N ALA A 153 -11.13 0.71 28.76
CA ALA A 153 -12.04 0.97 29.86
C ALA A 153 -13.50 1.03 29.40
N TYR A 154 -13.76 1.69 28.26
CA TYR A 154 -15.08 1.73 27.64
C TYR A 154 -15.58 0.34 27.27
N ALA A 155 -14.75 -0.48 26.61
CA ALA A 155 -15.12 -1.85 26.22
C ALA A 155 -15.42 -2.77 27.42
N ARG A 156 -14.79 -2.53 28.59
CA ARG A 156 -15.13 -3.25 29.83
C ARG A 156 -16.50 -2.87 30.39
N LYS A 157 -16.88 -1.59 30.27
CA LYS A 157 -18.19 -1.07 30.72
C LYS A 157 -19.31 -1.37 29.73
N ASN A 158 -18.97 -1.50 28.45
CA ASN A 158 -19.89 -1.73 27.34
C ASN A 158 -19.39 -2.94 26.54
N PRO A 159 -19.53 -4.17 27.07
CA PRO A 159 -19.08 -5.36 26.38
C PRO A 159 -19.85 -5.51 25.06
N HIS A 160 -19.11 -5.71 23.97
CA HIS A 160 -19.71 -6.05 22.69
C HIS A 160 -20.11 -7.53 22.67
N SER A 161 -21.02 -7.88 21.77
CA SER A 161 -21.46 -9.26 21.58
C SER A 161 -20.28 -10.17 21.23
N MET A 162 -20.13 -11.25 22.00
CA MET A 162 -19.18 -12.33 21.73
C MET A 162 -19.98 -13.61 21.49
N GLY A 163 -19.81 -14.23 20.32
CA GLY A 163 -20.48 -15.49 20.01
C GLY A 163 -20.02 -16.60 20.97
N PRO A 164 -20.93 -17.46 21.45
CA PRO A 164 -20.56 -18.58 22.32
C PRO A 164 -19.72 -19.60 21.52
N TRP A 165 -18.70 -20.15 22.17
CA TRP A 165 -17.92 -21.25 21.61
C TRP A 165 -18.46 -22.59 22.11
N SER A 166 -18.68 -23.53 21.18
CA SER A 166 -19.05 -24.91 21.49
C SER A 166 -17.82 -25.81 21.42
N SER A 167 -17.71 -26.77 22.35
CA SER A 167 -16.71 -27.85 22.28
C SER A 167 -16.91 -28.74 21.04
N ASP A 168 -18.11 -28.75 20.48
CA ASP A 168 -18.45 -29.53 19.28
C ASP A 168 -18.19 -28.73 17.98
N SER A 169 -17.57 -27.55 18.07
CA SER A 169 -17.21 -26.75 16.91
C SER A 169 -16.27 -27.53 15.99
N LYS A 170 -16.68 -27.67 14.72
CA LYS A 170 -15.86 -28.28 13.67
C LYS A 170 -14.98 -27.28 12.93
N SER A 171 -15.05 -25.99 13.29
CA SER A 171 -14.20 -24.96 12.69
C SER A 171 -12.73 -25.25 13.00
N HIS A 172 -11.92 -25.31 11.96
CA HIS A 172 -10.47 -25.52 12.04
C HIS A 172 -9.78 -24.74 10.93
N VAL A 173 -8.47 -24.56 11.06
CA VAL A 173 -7.63 -24.03 9.99
C VAL A 173 -7.03 -25.21 9.25
N SER A 174 -7.21 -25.24 7.93
CA SER A 174 -6.44 -26.11 7.04
C SER A 174 -5.34 -25.30 6.37
N HIS A 175 -4.13 -25.83 6.38
CA HIS A 175 -2.98 -25.24 5.71
C HIS A 175 -2.14 -26.34 5.06
N MET A 176 -1.32 -25.99 4.07
CA MET A 176 -0.40 -26.92 3.42
C MET A 176 0.64 -27.44 4.43
N SER A 177 1.04 -28.70 4.28
CA SER A 177 2.11 -29.32 5.10
C SER A 177 3.49 -29.25 4.44
N SER A 178 3.54 -29.02 3.13
CA SER A 178 4.78 -28.86 2.34
C SER A 178 4.48 -28.22 0.98
N GLY A 179 5.54 -27.74 0.31
CA GLY A 179 5.43 -27.14 -1.02
C GLY A 179 4.84 -25.72 -1.02
N ASP A 180 4.72 -25.10 0.14
CA ASP A 180 4.34 -23.70 0.32
C ASP A 180 5.57 -22.81 0.54
N PHE A 181 5.34 -21.51 0.79
CA PHE A 181 6.43 -20.58 1.05
C PHE A 181 7.21 -20.95 2.32
N PHE A 182 6.52 -21.36 3.38
CA PHE A 182 7.16 -21.74 4.65
C PHE A 182 8.10 -22.93 4.48
N GLY A 183 7.63 -24.00 3.83
CA GLY A 183 8.42 -25.22 3.65
C GLY A 183 9.55 -25.12 2.62
N SER A 184 9.63 -24.03 1.85
CA SER A 184 10.63 -23.83 0.79
C SER A 184 11.58 -22.66 1.02
N GLU A 185 11.38 -21.90 2.11
CA GLU A 185 12.17 -20.72 2.41
C GLU A 185 13.66 -21.06 2.59
N GLN A 186 14.49 -20.26 1.95
CA GLN A 186 15.93 -20.18 2.20
C GLN A 186 16.27 -18.73 2.51
N SER A 187 17.10 -18.53 3.52
CA SER A 187 17.47 -17.21 4.03
C SER A 187 18.99 -17.11 4.18
N CYS A 188 19.54 -15.93 3.93
CA CYS A 188 20.92 -15.62 4.29
C CYS A 188 21.08 -14.17 4.75
N VAL A 189 22.14 -13.95 5.54
CA VAL A 189 22.59 -12.62 5.96
C VAL A 189 23.80 -12.24 5.13
N LEU A 190 23.79 -11.04 4.54
CA LEU A 190 24.85 -10.57 3.67
C LEU A 190 26.02 -10.02 4.49
N ASP A 191 27.23 -10.51 4.24
CA ASP A 191 28.43 -9.98 4.93
C ASP A 191 28.83 -8.59 4.44
N GLN A 192 28.59 -8.29 3.15
CA GLN A 192 28.98 -7.04 2.50
C GLN A 192 27.87 -6.55 1.57
N ALA A 193 27.82 -5.24 1.35
CA ALA A 193 26.93 -4.65 0.37
C ALA A 193 27.27 -5.16 -1.04
N THR A 194 26.25 -5.55 -1.80
CA THR A 194 26.40 -6.13 -3.13
C THR A 194 25.17 -5.85 -3.98
N SER A 195 25.17 -6.29 -5.23
CA SER A 195 24.01 -6.26 -6.12
C SER A 195 23.79 -7.66 -6.67
N VAL A 196 22.54 -8.13 -6.65
CA VAL A 196 22.17 -9.46 -7.14
C VAL A 196 21.23 -9.36 -8.33
N ASN A 197 21.30 -10.37 -9.19
CA ASN A 197 20.32 -10.60 -10.25
C ASN A 197 19.44 -11.79 -9.86
N ILE A 198 18.15 -11.69 -10.15
CA ILE A 198 17.21 -12.81 -10.06
C ILE A 198 17.00 -13.32 -11.48
N GLU A 199 17.48 -14.52 -11.74
CA GLU A 199 17.45 -15.17 -13.06
C GLU A 199 16.70 -16.50 -12.97
N TRP A 200 15.83 -16.75 -13.94
CA TRP A 200 15.25 -18.06 -14.17
C TRP A 200 16.11 -18.83 -15.17
N LEU A 201 16.47 -20.06 -14.82
CA LEU A 201 17.22 -20.98 -15.68
C LEU A 201 16.29 -22.12 -16.11
N GLY A 202 16.06 -22.21 -17.41
CA GLY A 202 15.27 -23.26 -18.05
C GLY A 202 16.05 -24.58 -18.15
N GLY A 203 15.32 -25.70 -18.11
CA GLY A 203 15.92 -27.03 -18.29
C GLY A 203 16.49 -27.29 -19.68
N ASP A 204 16.17 -26.44 -20.65
CA ASP A 204 16.69 -26.43 -22.03
C ASP A 204 17.95 -25.56 -22.20
N GLY A 205 18.48 -25.00 -21.10
CA GLY A 205 19.62 -24.10 -21.13
C GLY A 205 19.27 -22.63 -21.44
N THR A 206 17.98 -22.30 -21.63
CA THR A 206 17.55 -20.90 -21.74
C THR A 206 17.63 -20.20 -20.39
N SER A 207 17.87 -18.89 -20.40
CA SER A 207 17.79 -18.07 -19.19
C SER A 207 16.90 -16.85 -19.41
N LYS A 208 16.26 -16.40 -18.34
CA LYS A 208 15.45 -15.18 -18.33
C LYS A 208 15.75 -14.37 -17.09
N LEU A 209 16.22 -13.15 -17.29
CA LEU A 209 16.38 -12.17 -16.23
C LEU A 209 15.01 -11.71 -15.74
N LEU A 210 14.72 -11.93 -14.46
CA LEU A 210 13.47 -11.54 -13.81
C LEU A 210 13.61 -10.18 -13.11
N LYS A 211 14.75 -9.97 -12.46
CA LYS A 211 15.11 -8.71 -11.82
C LYS A 211 16.60 -8.49 -11.94
N GLU A 212 16.98 -7.40 -12.57
CA GLU A 212 18.37 -6.96 -12.63
C GLU A 212 18.71 -6.03 -11.47
N ASN A 213 19.96 -6.09 -11.03
CA ASN A 213 20.61 -5.12 -10.15
C ASN A 213 19.77 -4.76 -8.92
N LEU A 214 19.42 -5.75 -8.11
CA LEU A 214 18.80 -5.53 -6.81
C LEU A 214 19.92 -5.18 -5.80
N PRO A 215 20.04 -3.91 -5.36
CA PRO A 215 21.06 -3.51 -4.41
C PRO A 215 20.73 -4.06 -3.01
N LEU A 216 21.74 -4.60 -2.33
CA LEU A 216 21.65 -5.12 -0.98
C LEU A 216 22.75 -4.50 -0.09
N GLN A 217 22.45 -4.35 1.19
CA GLN A 217 23.32 -3.77 2.21
C GLN A 217 24.11 -4.84 2.95
N ALA A 218 25.22 -4.41 3.57
CA ALA A 218 25.90 -5.25 4.55
C ALA A 218 24.99 -5.46 5.78
N GLY A 219 24.86 -6.71 6.22
CA GLY A 219 23.97 -7.13 7.29
C GLY A 219 22.49 -7.27 6.90
N GLU A 220 22.14 -7.04 5.63
CA GLU A 220 20.78 -7.25 5.14
C GLU A 220 20.44 -8.75 5.17
N VAL A 221 19.18 -9.07 5.49
CA VAL A 221 18.62 -10.42 5.39
C VAL A 221 17.86 -10.50 4.07
N ILE A 222 18.15 -11.51 3.26
CA ILE A 222 17.39 -11.80 2.05
C ILE A 222 16.83 -13.22 2.11
N ASP A 223 15.57 -13.35 1.72
CA ASP A 223 14.84 -14.61 1.72
C ASP A 223 14.33 -14.94 0.31
N ALA A 224 14.34 -16.22 -0.04
CA ALA A 224 13.73 -16.74 -1.25
C ALA A 224 12.87 -17.95 -0.93
N CYS A 225 11.64 -17.98 -1.46
CA CYS A 225 10.70 -19.07 -1.25
C CYS A 225 9.84 -19.28 -2.51
N VAL A 226 9.18 -20.45 -2.62
CA VAL A 226 8.33 -20.80 -3.76
C VAL A 226 7.06 -21.53 -3.31
N MET A 227 5.92 -21.09 -3.85
CA MET A 227 4.67 -21.83 -3.76
C MET A 227 4.56 -22.80 -4.94
N SER A 228 4.55 -24.10 -4.68
CA SER A 228 4.36 -25.13 -5.71
C SER A 228 2.93 -25.13 -6.20
N CYS A 229 2.71 -24.71 -7.45
CA CYS A 229 1.38 -24.76 -8.07
C CYS A 229 0.76 -26.16 -8.07
N ARG A 230 1.57 -27.23 -8.14
CA ARG A 230 1.09 -28.61 -8.07
C ARG A 230 0.59 -28.94 -6.65
N ALA A 231 1.43 -28.73 -5.65
CA ALA A 231 1.08 -29.02 -4.26
C ALA A 231 -0.10 -28.19 -3.77
N LEU A 232 -0.18 -26.92 -4.19
CA LEU A 232 -1.31 -26.04 -3.86
C LEU A 232 -2.63 -26.58 -4.46
N ARG A 233 -2.62 -27.05 -5.71
CA ARG A 233 -3.82 -27.62 -6.35
C ARG A 233 -4.24 -28.94 -5.70
N GLU A 234 -3.28 -29.80 -5.37
CA GLU A 234 -3.54 -31.06 -4.65
C GLU A 234 -4.16 -30.76 -3.28
N PHE A 235 -3.53 -29.90 -2.48
CA PHE A 235 -4.06 -29.47 -1.18
C PHE A 235 -5.48 -28.90 -1.30
N ILE A 236 -5.74 -27.94 -2.21
CA ILE A 236 -7.08 -27.37 -2.38
C ILE A 236 -8.09 -28.46 -2.74
N SER A 237 -7.71 -29.42 -3.58
CA SER A 237 -8.60 -30.53 -3.97
C SER A 237 -8.89 -31.48 -2.81
N GLU A 238 -7.97 -31.66 -1.87
CA GLU A 238 -8.17 -32.45 -0.65
C GLU A 238 -9.01 -31.73 0.42
N GLN A 239 -9.00 -30.40 0.43
CA GLN A 239 -9.75 -29.58 1.39
C GLN A 239 -11.19 -29.23 0.96
N ILE A 240 -11.56 -29.49 -0.31
CA ILE A 240 -12.91 -29.29 -0.86
C ILE A 240 -13.68 -30.62 -0.80
#